data_AF-A0A948Q965-F1
#
_entry.id   AF-A0A948Q965-F1
#
_cell.length_a   1.000
_cell.length_b   1.000
_cell.length_c   1.000
_cell.angle_alpha   90.00
_cell.angle_beta   90.00
_cell.angle_gamma   90.00
#
_symmetry.space_group_name_H-M   'P 1'
#
loop_
_entity.id
_entity.type
_entity.pdbx_description
1 polymer ?
#
loop_
_entity_poly.entity_id
_entity_poly.type
_entity_poly.pdbx_seq_one_letter_code
_entity_poly.pdbx_strand_id
1 'polypeptide(L)'
;ARPGDVLVLTKPLGTGALVAAMKAEELDGVEFEALVACMTTLNRSGLRLWEAGATACTDVTGFGLTGHALEMALGSGVTLEIACADLPLLPRAVELCGMGFTCGGTSSNNRFTGDRIRYADGIGPDVIGLLNDPQTSGGLLISIPADRSGDLVTALKQDGALATAVIGRVRTRSPGDPFLIFH
;
A
#
# COMPACT_ATOMS: atom_id res chain seq x y z
N ALA A 1 1.86 8.04 12.97
CA ALA A 1 0.81 7.04 13.22
C ALA A 1 0.69 6.86 14.73
N ARG A 2 -0.51 6.63 15.27
CA ARG A 2 -0.72 6.44 16.70
C ARG A 2 -1.50 5.16 16.97
N PRO A 3 -1.25 4.45 18.08
CA PRO A 3 -2.07 3.31 18.47
C PRO A 3 -3.57 3.64 18.47
N GLY A 4 -4.38 2.77 17.89
CA GLY A 4 -5.84 2.97 17.73
C GLY A 4 -6.26 3.61 16.41
N ASP A 5 -5.31 4.16 15.64
CA ASP A 5 -5.58 4.65 14.29
C ASP A 5 -5.88 3.49 13.33
N VAL A 6 -6.60 3.80 12.25
CA VAL A 6 -6.74 2.95 11.06
C VAL A 6 -5.83 3.42 9.94
N LEU A 7 -5.59 2.53 8.97
CA LEU A 7 -4.76 2.78 7.79
C LEU A 7 -5.64 2.87 6.55
N VAL A 8 -5.49 3.93 5.76
CA VAL A 8 -6.22 4.16 4.52
C VAL A 8 -5.25 4.24 3.34
N LEU A 9 -5.57 3.54 2.25
CA LEU A 9 -4.79 3.56 1.00
C LEU A 9 -5.60 4.21 -0.13
N THR A 10 -4.99 5.16 -0.85
CA THR A 10 -5.73 6.01 -1.83
C THR A 10 -5.64 5.58 -3.29
N LYS A 11 -4.81 4.58 -3.61
CA LYS A 11 -4.72 3.99 -4.95
C LYS A 11 -4.50 2.49 -4.87
N PRO A 12 -4.91 1.74 -5.91
CA PRO A 12 -4.61 0.33 -6.00
C PRO A 12 -3.10 0.05 -6.14
N LEU A 13 -2.66 -1.13 -5.69
CA LEU A 13 -1.29 -1.64 -5.82
C LEU A 13 -1.11 -2.47 -7.10
N GLY A 14 0.15 -2.62 -7.52
CA GLY A 14 0.56 -3.52 -8.60
C GLY A 14 1.10 -2.84 -9.85
N THR A 15 1.37 -1.54 -9.80
CA THR A 15 1.83 -0.80 -11.00
C THR A 15 3.16 -1.35 -11.53
N GLY A 16 4.07 -1.83 -10.67
CA GLY A 16 5.33 -2.42 -11.10
C GLY A 16 5.14 -3.76 -11.81
N ALA A 17 4.24 -4.60 -11.31
CA ALA A 17 3.89 -5.88 -11.94
C ALA A 17 3.24 -5.66 -13.32
N LEU A 18 2.28 -4.74 -13.41
CA LEU A 18 1.64 -4.41 -14.69
C LEU A 18 2.62 -3.76 -15.67
N VAL A 19 3.52 -2.87 -15.23
CA VAL A 19 4.57 -2.33 -16.12
C VAL A 19 5.50 -3.44 -16.63
N ALA A 20 5.83 -4.43 -15.81
CA ALA A 20 6.64 -5.57 -16.24
C ALA A 20 5.92 -6.43 -17.29
N ALA A 21 4.63 -6.71 -17.09
CA ALA A 21 3.81 -7.43 -18.07
C ALA A 21 3.58 -6.63 -19.37
N MET A 22 3.37 -5.31 -19.27
CA MET A 22 3.28 -4.41 -20.44
C MET A 22 4.55 -4.47 -21.29
N LYS A 23 5.73 -4.45 -20.67
CA LYS A 23 7.01 -4.58 -21.39
C LYS A 23 7.21 -5.94 -22.05
N ALA A 24 6.49 -6.96 -21.58
CA ALA A 24 6.47 -8.30 -22.15
C ALA A 24 5.33 -8.52 -23.16
N GLU A 25 4.53 -7.48 -23.46
CA GLU A 25 3.37 -7.55 -24.35
C GLU A 25 2.24 -8.49 -23.85
N GLU A 26 2.15 -8.68 -22.53
CA GLU A 26 1.20 -9.61 -21.86
C GLU A 26 -0.02 -8.89 -21.24
N LEU A 27 -0.17 -7.60 -21.53
CA LEU A 27 -1.13 -6.72 -20.87
C LEU A 27 -2.27 -6.37 -21.83
N ASP A 28 -3.51 -6.57 -21.39
CA ASP A 28 -4.68 -6.26 -22.20
C ASP A 28 -5.07 -4.78 -22.16
N GLY A 29 -6.06 -4.38 -22.96
CA GLY A 29 -6.50 -2.98 -23.03
C GLY A 29 -7.11 -2.45 -21.72
N VAL A 30 -7.81 -3.30 -20.95
CA VAL A 30 -8.44 -2.90 -19.69
C VAL A 30 -7.39 -2.69 -18.60
N GLU A 31 -6.42 -3.61 -18.53
CA GLU A 31 -5.26 -3.53 -17.66
C GLU A 31 -4.41 -2.29 -17.97
N PHE A 32 -4.24 -1.96 -19.25
CA PHE A 32 -3.43 -0.82 -19.68
C PHE A 32 -4.07 0.50 -19.26
N GLU A 33 -5.37 0.66 -19.51
CA GLU A 33 -6.11 1.83 -19.09
C GLU A 33 -6.11 1.98 -17.55
N ALA A 34 -6.27 0.87 -16.81
CA ALA A 34 -6.19 0.89 -15.35
C ALA A 34 -4.80 1.31 -14.84
N LEU A 35 -3.73 0.80 -15.47
CA LEU A 35 -2.35 1.17 -15.17
C LEU A 35 -2.10 2.66 -15.43
N VAL A 36 -2.48 3.16 -16.60
CA VAL A 36 -2.33 4.58 -16.97
C VAL A 36 -3.13 5.48 -16.03
N ALA A 37 -4.39 5.15 -15.76
CA ALA A 37 -5.22 5.90 -14.82
C ALA A 37 -4.57 5.96 -13.42
N CYS A 38 -4.04 4.83 -12.93
CA CYS A 38 -3.34 4.77 -11.65
C CYS A 38 -2.15 5.73 -11.59
N MET A 39 -1.26 5.67 -12.58
CA MET A 39 -0.03 6.47 -12.58
C MET A 39 -0.27 7.96 -12.83
N THR A 40 -1.32 8.32 -13.58
CA THR A 40 -1.61 9.71 -13.98
C THR A 40 -2.53 10.45 -13.00
N THR A 41 -3.28 9.75 -12.15
CA THR A 41 -4.14 10.39 -11.16
C THR A 41 -3.31 11.08 -10.07
N LEU A 42 -3.61 12.34 -9.76
CA LEU A 42 -2.89 13.11 -8.75
C LEU A 42 -3.35 12.78 -7.32
N ASN A 43 -2.42 12.74 -6.37
CA ASN A 43 -2.72 12.69 -4.93
C ASN A 43 -3.13 14.10 -4.44
N ARG A 44 -4.38 14.52 -4.71
CA ARG A 44 -4.86 15.90 -4.48
C ARG A 44 -5.14 16.29 -3.03
N SER A 45 -5.07 15.33 -2.11
CA SER A 45 -5.55 15.45 -0.72
C SER A 45 -4.82 16.54 0.11
N GLY A 46 -3.54 16.83 -0.20
CA GLY A 46 -2.81 17.99 0.32
C GLY A 46 -2.92 18.21 1.83
N LEU A 47 -3.15 19.47 2.24
CA LEU A 47 -3.30 19.86 3.65
C LEU A 47 -4.59 19.33 4.31
N ARG A 48 -5.61 18.99 3.52
CA ARG A 48 -6.93 18.55 4.03
C ARG A 48 -6.85 17.25 4.81
N LEU A 49 -5.85 16.42 4.54
CA LEU A 49 -5.56 15.22 5.33
C LEU A 49 -5.36 15.55 6.81
N TRP A 50 -4.60 16.61 7.08
CA TRP A 50 -4.29 17.04 8.45
C TRP A 50 -5.49 17.71 9.12
N GLU A 51 -6.29 18.46 8.35
CA GLU A 51 -7.56 19.03 8.84
C GLU A 51 -8.58 17.94 9.22
N ALA A 52 -8.63 16.86 8.43
CA ALA A 52 -9.43 15.67 8.74
C ALA A 52 -8.90 14.92 9.99
N GLY A 53 -7.66 15.18 10.40
CA GLY A 53 -7.05 14.61 11.60
C GLY A 53 -6.14 13.42 11.33
N ALA A 54 -5.56 13.29 10.13
CA ALA A 54 -4.49 12.34 9.89
C ALA A 54 -3.34 12.52 10.91
N THR A 55 -2.75 11.41 11.34
CA THR A 55 -1.66 11.38 12.32
C THR A 55 -0.32 11.01 11.68
N ALA A 56 -0.36 10.44 10.48
CA ALA A 56 0.77 10.28 9.58
C ALA A 56 0.27 10.07 8.15
N CYS A 57 1.14 10.38 7.19
CA CYS A 57 0.91 10.13 5.79
C CYS A 57 2.26 9.89 5.12
N THR A 58 2.32 8.93 4.20
CA THR A 58 3.43 8.75 3.25
C THR A 58 2.84 8.38 1.88
N ASP A 59 3.55 8.67 0.80
CA ASP A 59 3.23 8.10 -0.50
C ASP A 59 3.79 6.67 -0.60
N VAL A 60 3.13 5.80 -1.38
CA VAL A 60 3.59 4.44 -1.66
C VAL A 60 4.21 4.43 -3.05
N THR A 61 5.53 4.39 -3.12
CA THR A 61 6.29 4.47 -4.38
C THR A 61 7.32 3.35 -4.53
N GLY A 62 8.59 3.64 -4.83
CA GLY A 62 9.60 2.67 -5.26
C GLY A 62 9.93 1.58 -4.24
N PHE A 63 9.70 1.82 -2.94
CA PHE A 63 9.90 0.83 -1.89
C PHE A 63 8.72 -0.12 -1.67
N GLY A 64 7.66 0.00 -2.47
CA GLY A 64 6.44 -0.78 -2.33
C GLY A 64 5.68 -0.44 -1.05
N LEU A 65 4.59 -1.15 -0.80
CA LEU A 65 3.79 -0.94 0.41
C LEU A 65 4.60 -1.28 1.66
N THR A 66 5.37 -2.38 1.62
CA THR A 66 6.15 -2.86 2.76
C THR A 66 7.20 -1.86 3.23
N GLY A 67 7.96 -1.26 2.31
CA GLY A 67 9.00 -0.30 2.68
C GLY A 67 8.42 0.99 3.28
N HIS A 68 7.42 1.58 2.62
CA HIS A 68 6.78 2.82 3.09
C HIS A 68 6.00 2.65 4.38
N ALA A 69 5.28 1.53 4.54
CA ALA A 69 4.63 1.19 5.80
C ALA A 69 5.66 1.01 6.92
N LEU A 70 6.81 0.39 6.62
CA LEU A 70 7.88 0.18 7.60
C LEU A 70 8.49 1.50 8.07
N GLU A 71 8.74 2.45 7.16
CA GLU A 71 9.22 3.79 7.52
C GLU A 71 8.22 4.52 8.44
N MET A 72 6.93 4.46 8.11
CA MET A 72 5.88 5.03 8.97
C MET A 72 5.86 4.38 10.36
N ALA A 73 5.96 3.05 10.42
CA ALA A 73 5.97 2.29 11.66
C ALA A 73 7.19 2.64 12.54
N LEU A 74 8.38 2.68 11.93
CA LEU A 74 9.64 3.04 12.60
C LEU A 74 9.61 4.47 13.13
N GLY A 75 9.22 5.44 12.30
CA GLY A 75 9.15 6.85 12.69
C GLY A 75 8.10 7.12 13.79
N SER A 76 7.12 6.24 13.93
CA SER A 76 6.06 6.35 14.94
C SER A 76 6.27 5.45 16.16
N GLY A 77 7.21 4.50 16.13
CA GLY A 77 7.42 3.53 17.21
C GLY A 77 6.22 2.58 17.42
N VAL A 78 5.50 2.22 16.36
CA VAL A 78 4.26 1.41 16.40
C VAL A 78 4.37 0.13 15.57
N THR A 79 3.39 -0.75 15.70
CA THR A 79 3.19 -1.89 14.80
C THR A 79 1.98 -1.62 13.90
N LEU A 80 2.12 -1.83 12.60
CA LEU A 80 1.02 -1.75 11.63
C LEU A 80 0.52 -3.16 11.32
N GLU A 81 -0.76 -3.40 11.52
CA GLU A 81 -1.44 -4.62 11.09
C GLU A 81 -2.24 -4.31 9.82
N ILE A 82 -1.92 -4.98 8.72
CA ILE A 82 -2.52 -4.76 7.40
C ILE A 82 -3.22 -6.05 6.96
N ALA A 83 -4.49 -5.93 6.58
CA ALA A 83 -5.30 -7.00 6.02
C ALA A 83 -5.10 -7.05 4.50
N CYS A 84 -4.47 -8.11 3.99
CA CYS A 84 -4.20 -8.31 2.57
C CYS A 84 -5.48 -8.39 1.75
N ALA A 85 -6.56 -8.93 2.32
CA ALA A 85 -7.87 -9.04 1.67
C ALA A 85 -8.54 -7.68 1.39
N ASP A 86 -8.19 -6.64 2.15
CA ASP A 86 -8.75 -5.30 2.02
C ASP A 86 -7.93 -4.39 1.10
N LEU A 87 -6.80 -4.88 0.58
CA LEU A 87 -5.94 -4.10 -0.30
C LEU A 87 -6.65 -3.82 -1.63
N PRO A 88 -6.72 -2.54 -2.06
CA PRO A 88 -7.13 -2.23 -3.42
C PRO A 88 -6.02 -2.64 -4.39
N LEU A 89 -6.36 -3.41 -5.42
CA LEU A 89 -5.41 -4.00 -6.35
C LEU A 89 -5.75 -3.59 -7.79
N LEU A 90 -4.73 -3.44 -8.63
CA LEU A 90 -4.92 -3.37 -10.07
C LEU A 90 -5.35 -4.75 -10.60
N PRO A 91 -6.06 -4.81 -11.75
CA PRO A 91 -6.44 -6.07 -12.37
C PRO A 91 -5.24 -7.01 -12.52
N ARG A 92 -5.42 -8.28 -12.14
CA ARG A 92 -4.40 -9.35 -12.20
C ARG A 92 -3.08 -9.07 -11.48
N ALA A 93 -2.96 -8.03 -10.65
CA ALA A 93 -1.68 -7.67 -10.04
C ALA A 93 -1.02 -8.83 -9.26
N VAL A 94 -1.80 -9.58 -8.48
CA VAL A 94 -1.31 -10.78 -7.75
C VAL A 94 -0.93 -11.90 -8.71
N GLU A 95 -1.78 -12.19 -9.70
CA GLU A 95 -1.54 -13.22 -10.71
C GLU A 95 -0.23 -12.94 -11.46
N LEU A 96 -0.02 -11.71 -11.92
CA LEU A 96 1.18 -11.29 -12.63
C LEU A 96 2.44 -11.45 -11.77
N CYS A 97 2.37 -11.09 -10.48
CA CYS A 97 3.46 -11.38 -9.54
C CYS A 97 3.72 -12.89 -9.40
N GLY A 98 2.67 -13.71 -9.34
CA GLY A 98 2.77 -15.17 -9.30
C GLY A 98 3.37 -15.79 -10.56
N MET A 99 3.17 -15.15 -11.72
CA MET A 99 3.81 -15.49 -12.99
C MET A 99 5.26 -15.01 -13.11
N GLY A 100 5.74 -14.22 -12.14
CA GLY A 100 7.10 -13.69 -12.12
C GLY A 100 7.26 -12.31 -12.77
N PHE A 101 6.17 -11.65 -13.20
CA PHE A 101 6.21 -10.26 -13.64
C PHE A 101 6.43 -9.33 -12.44
N THR A 102 7.69 -9.13 -12.11
CA THR A 102 8.14 -8.29 -11.00
C THR A 102 9.25 -7.35 -11.46
N CYS A 103 9.35 -6.19 -10.84
CA CYS A 103 10.48 -5.29 -11.06
C CYS A 103 11.69 -5.73 -10.22
N GLY A 104 12.92 -5.41 -10.67
CA GLY A 104 14.14 -5.70 -9.90
C GLY A 104 14.17 -5.07 -8.50
N GLY A 105 13.39 -4.01 -8.27
CA GLY A 105 13.21 -3.42 -6.94
C GLY A 105 12.48 -4.32 -5.94
N THR A 106 11.63 -5.25 -6.41
CA THR A 106 10.82 -6.13 -5.55
C THR A 106 11.67 -6.96 -4.59
N SER A 107 12.72 -7.61 -5.12
CA SER A 107 13.64 -8.41 -4.30
C SER A 107 14.48 -7.55 -3.37
N SER A 108 14.82 -6.34 -3.78
CA SER A 108 15.55 -5.37 -2.95
C SER A 108 14.69 -4.84 -1.81
N ASN A 109 13.39 -4.58 -2.04
CA ASN A 109 12.42 -4.17 -1.02
C ASN A 109 12.20 -5.29 0.00
N ASN A 110 12.07 -6.53 -0.46
CA ASN A 110 11.95 -7.69 0.44
C ASN A 110 13.20 -7.87 1.33
N ARG A 111 14.40 -7.75 0.74
CA ARG A 111 15.67 -7.79 1.51
C ARG A 111 15.80 -6.61 2.46
N PHE A 112 15.38 -5.42 2.05
CA PHE A 112 15.41 -4.23 2.90
C PHE A 112 14.56 -4.45 4.13
N THR A 113 13.31 -4.87 3.97
CA THR A 113 12.37 -4.98 5.09
C THR A 113 12.75 -6.11 6.06
N GLY A 114 13.16 -7.28 5.55
CA GLY A 114 13.78 -8.34 6.33
C GLY A 114 12.90 -8.89 7.44
N ASP A 115 13.48 -9.11 8.62
CA ASP A 115 12.84 -9.70 9.81
C ASP A 115 11.87 -8.75 10.55
N ARG A 116 11.73 -7.51 10.07
CA ARG A 116 10.84 -6.50 10.66
C ARG A 116 9.38 -6.68 10.26
N ILE A 117 9.10 -7.61 9.35
CA ILE A 117 7.78 -7.94 8.85
C ILE A 117 7.42 -9.37 9.24
N ARG A 118 6.16 -9.58 9.61
CA ARG A 118 5.55 -10.90 9.75
C ARG A 118 4.40 -11.05 8.76
N TYR A 119 4.35 -12.17 8.05
CA TYR A 119 3.22 -12.56 7.23
C TYR A 119 2.47 -13.69 7.95
N ALA A 120 1.15 -13.65 7.96
CA ALA A 120 0.32 -14.73 8.49
C ALA A 120 0.43 -15.99 7.62
N ASP A 121 0.09 -17.13 8.21
CA ASP A 121 0.02 -18.40 7.48
C ASP A 121 -0.97 -18.29 6.32
N GLY A 122 -0.56 -18.74 5.13
CA GLY A 122 -1.38 -18.69 3.92
C GLY A 122 -1.13 -17.50 2.99
N ILE A 123 -0.35 -16.50 3.41
CA ILE A 123 0.09 -15.44 2.49
C ILE A 123 1.15 -16.01 1.54
N GLY A 124 0.76 -16.15 0.27
CA GLY A 124 1.58 -16.74 -0.79
C GLY A 124 2.70 -15.81 -1.30
N PRO A 125 3.68 -16.37 -2.04
CA PRO A 125 4.79 -15.62 -2.60
C PRO A 125 4.36 -14.58 -3.64
N ASP A 126 3.23 -14.79 -4.31
CA ASP A 126 2.57 -13.87 -5.24
C ASP A 126 2.10 -12.59 -4.52
N VAL A 127 1.42 -12.75 -3.38
CA VAL A 127 1.01 -11.62 -2.53
C VAL A 127 2.23 -10.93 -1.91
N ILE A 128 3.22 -11.69 -1.43
CA ILE A 128 4.47 -11.09 -0.90
C ILE A 128 5.20 -10.31 -2.01
N GLY A 129 5.22 -10.82 -3.24
CA GLY A 129 5.75 -10.14 -4.41
C GLY A 129 5.05 -8.81 -4.64
N LEU A 130 3.72 -8.82 -4.65
CA LEU A 130 2.89 -7.61 -4.78
C LEU A 130 3.14 -6.59 -3.66
N LEU A 131 3.22 -7.03 -2.40
CA LEU A 131 3.44 -6.13 -1.25
C LEU A 131 4.79 -5.40 -1.34
N ASN A 132 5.79 -6.04 -1.95
CA ASN A 132 7.12 -5.47 -2.19
C ASN A 132 7.27 -4.82 -3.57
N ASP A 133 6.24 -4.87 -4.43
CA ASP A 133 6.27 -4.35 -5.80
C ASP A 133 6.49 -2.82 -5.79
N PRO A 134 7.54 -2.31 -6.44
CA PRO A 134 7.76 -0.87 -6.60
C PRO A 134 6.57 -0.21 -7.29
N GLN A 135 5.98 0.79 -6.64
CA GLN A 135 4.86 1.53 -7.22
C GLN A 135 5.35 2.78 -7.95
N THR A 136 4.92 2.94 -9.21
CA THR A 136 5.13 4.20 -9.95
C THR A 136 3.96 5.12 -9.70
N SER A 137 4.19 6.30 -9.11
CA SER A 137 3.13 7.27 -8.81
C SER A 137 1.99 6.64 -8.00
N GLY A 138 2.31 5.86 -6.96
CA GLY A 138 1.30 5.20 -6.15
C GLY A 138 0.51 6.16 -5.25
N GLY A 139 -0.39 5.58 -4.45
CA GLY A 139 -1.30 6.33 -3.59
C GLY A 139 -0.62 6.82 -2.32
N LEU A 140 -1.41 7.43 -1.45
CA LEU A 140 -1.05 7.77 -0.10
C LEU A 140 -1.44 6.62 0.84
N LEU A 141 -0.55 6.26 1.76
CA LEU A 141 -0.84 5.49 2.95
C LEU A 141 -1.02 6.47 4.10
N ILE A 142 -2.22 6.52 4.67
CA ILE A 142 -2.63 7.50 5.67
C ILE A 142 -2.99 6.77 6.97
N SER A 143 -2.51 7.29 8.10
CA SER A 143 -2.93 6.88 9.44
C SER A 143 -3.85 7.95 10.01
N ILE A 144 -5.01 7.55 10.54
CA ILE A 144 -6.04 8.48 11.05
C ILE A 144 -6.84 7.81 12.21
N PRO A 145 -7.35 8.56 13.20
CA PRO A 145 -8.23 8.00 14.22
C PRO A 145 -9.44 7.29 13.60
N ALA A 146 -9.79 6.13 14.16
CA ALA A 146 -10.83 5.25 13.61
C ALA A 146 -12.19 5.96 13.43
N ASP A 147 -12.56 6.80 14.40
CA ASP A 147 -13.79 7.59 14.41
C ASP A 147 -13.85 8.68 13.34
N ARG A 148 -12.71 9.09 12.79
CA ARG A 148 -12.59 10.12 11.72
C ARG A 148 -12.38 9.54 10.33
N SER A 149 -12.18 8.22 10.22
CA SER A 149 -11.88 7.56 8.95
C SER A 149 -12.99 7.72 7.90
N GLY A 150 -14.26 7.74 8.31
CA GLY A 150 -15.40 7.90 7.40
C GLY A 150 -15.43 9.26 6.69
N ASP A 151 -15.13 10.34 7.42
CA ASP A 151 -15.06 11.69 6.87
C ASP A 151 -13.89 11.83 5.88
N LEU A 152 -12.72 11.27 6.24
CA LEU A 152 -11.57 11.22 5.35
C LEU A 152 -11.89 10.46 4.06
N VAL A 153 -12.48 9.26 4.16
CA VAL A 153 -12.86 8.46 2.99
C VAL A 153 -13.81 9.23 2.07
N THR A 154 -14.76 9.98 2.64
CA THR A 154 -15.68 10.82 1.86
C THR A 154 -14.94 11.94 1.13
N ALA A 155 -14.04 12.65 1.82
CA ALA A 155 -13.23 13.71 1.23
C ALA A 155 -12.32 13.18 0.11
N LEU A 156 -11.66 12.03 0.34
CA LEU A 156 -10.79 11.40 -0.66
C LEU A 156 -11.54 11.02 -1.95
N LYS A 157 -12.77 10.51 -1.83
CA LYS A 157 -13.63 10.23 -2.99
C LYS A 157 -13.96 11.49 -3.77
N GLN A 158 -14.27 12.60 -3.08
CA GLN A 158 -14.55 13.89 -3.72
C GLN A 158 -13.32 14.47 -4.43
N ASP A 159 -12.13 14.22 -3.89
CA ASP A 159 -10.86 14.62 -4.50
C ASP A 159 -10.43 13.71 -5.66
N GLY A 160 -11.21 12.67 -5.98
CA GLY A 160 -10.97 11.76 -7.10
C GLY A 160 -9.95 10.65 -6.81
N ALA A 161 -9.78 10.25 -5.55
CA ALA A 161 -8.94 9.11 -5.21
C ALA A 161 -9.46 7.83 -5.88
N LEU A 162 -8.55 7.04 -6.44
CA LEU A 162 -8.88 5.80 -7.15
C LEU A 162 -9.27 4.66 -6.20
N ALA A 163 -8.79 4.74 -4.95
CA ALA A 163 -9.22 3.88 -3.87
C ALA A 163 -9.41 4.71 -2.60
N THR A 164 -10.21 4.19 -1.67
CA THR A 164 -10.35 4.74 -0.32
C THR A 164 -10.53 3.57 0.65
N ALA A 165 -9.60 2.63 0.59
CA ALA A 165 -9.69 1.37 1.31
C ALA A 165 -9.11 1.54 2.72
N VAL A 166 -9.86 1.15 3.75
CA VAL A 166 -9.32 0.97 5.09
C VAL A 166 -8.67 -0.41 5.11
N ILE A 167 -7.33 -0.45 5.16
CA ILE A 167 -6.55 -1.67 4.93
C ILE A 167 -6.00 -2.29 6.22
N GLY A 168 -6.26 -1.68 7.38
CA GLY A 168 -5.64 -2.12 8.61
C GLY A 168 -5.70 -1.13 9.76
N ARG A 169 -4.89 -1.38 10.78
CA ARG A 169 -4.84 -0.61 12.02
C ARG A 169 -3.44 -0.47 12.60
N VAL A 170 -3.29 0.53 13.46
CA VAL A 170 -2.06 0.83 14.19
C VAL A 170 -2.18 0.32 15.62
N ARG A 171 -1.18 -0.43 16.08
CA ARG A 171 -1.11 -0.97 17.43
C ARG A 171 0.08 -0.43 18.20
N THR A 172 -0.05 -0.41 19.53
CA THR A 172 1.09 -0.24 20.43
C THR A 172 2.08 -1.36 20.18
N ARG A 173 3.36 -1.01 20.02
CA ARG A 173 4.44 -1.97 19.80
C ARG A 173 5.05 -2.39 21.14
N SER A 174 5.20 -3.70 21.35
CA SER A 174 5.98 -4.23 22.46
C SER A 174 7.41 -4.58 22.03
N PRO A 175 8.38 -4.66 22.95
CA PRO A 175 9.72 -5.17 22.64
C PRO A 175 9.64 -6.57 22.01
N GLY A 176 10.27 -6.74 20.85
CA GLY A 176 10.27 -8.01 20.10
C GLY A 176 9.14 -8.15 19.07
N ASP A 177 8.15 -7.25 19.07
CA ASP A 177 7.11 -7.25 18.03
C ASP A 177 7.70 -6.79 16.68
N PRO A 178 7.24 -7.38 15.57
CA PRO A 178 7.54 -6.89 14.24
C PRO A 178 6.90 -5.50 14.06
N PHE A 179 7.46 -4.71 13.15
CA PHE A 179 6.90 -3.41 12.81
C PHE A 179 5.68 -3.54 11.89
N LEU A 180 5.67 -4.56 11.03
CA LEU A 180 4.54 -4.84 10.14
C LEU A 180 4.04 -6.26 10.33
N ILE A 181 2.71 -6.42 10.32
CA ILE A 181 2.03 -7.71 10.33
C ILE A 181 1.02 -7.70 9.18
N PHE A 182 1.21 -8.57 8.20
CA PHE A 182 0.26 -8.80 7.11
C PHE A 182 -0.55 -10.06 7.40
N HIS A 183 -1.87 -9.98 7.28
CA HIS A 183 -2.80 -11.11 7.50
C HIS A 183 -3.87 -11.20 6.42
#